data_AF-A0A8J8EBT0-F1
#
_entry.id   AF-A0A8J8EBT0-F1
#
_cell.length_a   1.000
_cell.length_b   1.000
_cell.length_c   1.000
_cell.angle_alpha   90.00
_cell.angle_beta   90.00
_cell.angle_gamma   90.00
#
_symmetry.space_group_name_H-M   'P 1'
#
loop_
_entity.id
_entity.type
_entity.pdbx_description
1 polymer ?
#
loop_
_entity_poly.entity_id
_entity_poly.type
_entity_poly.pdbx_seq_one_letter_code
_entity_poly.pdbx_strand_id
1 'polypeptide(L)'
;MMCFSYISLLVSEQQTPGIIAMYFRKCLNTIPLVNGTVSWMKKLASVVLIFLVVLASGCVGTADEKVQTGETKSPTTTAVQEHELVPASISLSDRIYVEIDPRIELVTIIYRLSNPEWYRENVDPTRVGADSRNYGYLRDVDEYFGPYRDMKAVKMVPEMIREGIEYDAIPEFAIHLSLTNFSKAAPWDDMLELRPDLDTEKLDEFAEAVAEFAEKTNFWRFYREHGEFYNRTLEEFAKDNPGLVDLVGFEENFFGKNASSWRVVPMPLFCCHGFGYHTENGENVTVYAFLGFGKVDGGVPHLYATAGGSTFLAHEFAHSFVNPAVDRHYELFKPYEALFNPVAEKLKEMAYPNFRIMLYETLVRAFEAYYLNATGNPDMAMLSLSRNKVFYFVDDVYRAYGYYAAHRDRYRTFDDFMPELARVIERVYNETDGGKNVVINPTVDDFLKAAKTGGAVVAYGGSRSAETLARFVYSSFKRAGIDAELKPVSDLTAQDREGNLALILLSNSTLLQELQKKAPVLINGTTVYSRESGKTYSGSLRVLEVIENPWNPGALVFIVVGTDERALNRIHAYRHLTYSIRDSFDNLLESG
;
A
#
# COMPACT_ATOMS: atom_id res chain seq x y z
N MET A 1 22.65 -5.91 -32.07
CA MET A 1 22.60 -6.40 -30.68
C MET A 1 21.70 -5.47 -29.90
N MET A 2 20.68 -5.99 -29.20
CA MET A 2 19.71 -5.19 -28.45
C MET A 2 20.09 -5.18 -26.96
N CYS A 3 20.19 -4.00 -26.35
CA CYS A 3 20.34 -3.87 -24.90
C CYS A 3 18.96 -3.68 -24.26
N PHE A 4 18.44 -4.70 -23.57
CA PHE A 4 17.27 -4.57 -22.72
C PHE A 4 17.69 -4.07 -21.33
N SER A 5 17.67 -2.75 -21.15
CA SER A 5 17.93 -2.09 -19.87
C SER A 5 16.63 -1.67 -19.19
N TYR A 6 15.98 -2.60 -18.50
CA TYR A 6 14.97 -2.24 -17.49
C TYR A 6 15.67 -1.69 -16.25
N ILE A 7 15.33 -0.47 -15.83
CA ILE A 7 15.88 0.17 -14.63
C ILE A 7 14.78 1.00 -13.95
N SER A 8 14.41 0.63 -12.73
CA SER A 8 13.39 1.32 -11.94
C SER A 8 14.03 2.19 -10.86
N LEU A 9 14.08 3.50 -11.12
CA LEU A 9 14.16 4.53 -10.08
C LEU A 9 12.81 5.25 -10.01
N LEU A 10 12.41 5.62 -8.79
CA LEU A 10 11.13 6.27 -8.46
C LEU A 10 9.90 5.36 -8.66
N VAL A 11 9.44 4.76 -7.56
CA VAL A 11 8.12 4.14 -7.39
C VAL A 11 7.57 4.62 -6.04
N SER A 12 6.25 4.78 -5.92
CA SER A 12 5.55 5.28 -4.73
C SER A 12 5.46 4.24 -3.59
N GLU A 13 5.00 4.67 -2.41
CA GLU A 13 5.25 4.03 -1.11
C GLU A 13 4.81 2.58 -0.94
N GLN A 14 3.76 2.12 -1.64
CA GLN A 14 3.15 0.80 -1.38
C GLN A 14 3.20 -0.21 -2.56
N GLN A 15 3.88 0.09 -3.69
CA GLN A 15 3.93 -0.90 -4.78
C GLN A 15 4.91 -2.05 -4.51
N THR A 16 4.38 -3.27 -4.37
CA THR A 16 5.15 -4.51 -4.17
C THR A 16 5.78 -5.05 -5.46
N PRO A 17 6.96 -5.70 -5.42
CA PRO A 17 7.68 -6.11 -6.64
C PRO A 17 7.04 -7.25 -7.47
N GLY A 18 5.99 -7.93 -6.98
CA GLY A 18 5.50 -9.19 -7.53
C GLY A 18 5.08 -9.17 -9.01
N ILE A 19 4.67 -8.01 -9.53
CA ILE A 19 4.25 -7.84 -10.94
C ILE A 19 5.40 -8.14 -11.92
N ILE A 20 6.66 -7.85 -11.56
CA ILE A 20 7.82 -8.06 -12.44
C ILE A 20 8.16 -9.56 -12.58
N ALA A 21 7.98 -10.34 -11.50
CA ALA A 21 8.31 -11.77 -11.51
C ALA A 21 7.36 -12.59 -12.40
N MET A 22 6.07 -12.26 -12.42
CA MET A 22 5.07 -13.09 -13.09
C MET A 22 5.13 -13.03 -14.63
N TYR A 23 5.57 -11.90 -15.20
CA TYR A 23 5.79 -11.77 -16.65
C TYR A 23 6.87 -12.71 -17.19
N PHE A 24 7.88 -13.06 -16.38
CA PHE A 24 8.97 -13.94 -16.81
C PHE A 24 8.56 -15.41 -17.05
N ARG A 25 7.39 -15.85 -16.56
CA ARG A 25 6.92 -17.23 -16.75
C ARG A 25 6.04 -17.48 -17.99
N LYS A 26 5.74 -16.44 -18.79
CA LYS A 26 4.92 -16.56 -20.01
C LYS A 26 5.66 -16.27 -21.33
N CYS A 27 6.91 -15.79 -21.26
CA CYS A 27 7.73 -15.44 -22.43
C CYS A 27 8.87 -16.44 -22.71
N LEU A 28 8.61 -17.75 -22.57
CA LEU A 28 9.60 -18.82 -22.80
C LEU A 28 9.14 -19.89 -23.82
N ASN A 29 8.15 -19.58 -24.67
CA ASN A 29 7.57 -20.52 -25.64
C ASN A 29 7.23 -19.89 -27.01
N THR A 30 8.06 -18.98 -27.51
CA THR A 30 7.93 -18.41 -28.88
C THR A 30 9.27 -18.00 -29.49
N ILE A 31 9.95 -18.93 -30.16
CA ILE A 31 10.82 -18.71 -31.34
C ILE A 31 11.00 -20.08 -32.04
N PRO A 32 10.86 -20.19 -33.37
CA PRO A 32 10.93 -21.48 -34.06
C PRO A 32 12.38 -21.92 -34.35
N LEU A 33 12.72 -23.16 -34.00
CA LEU A 33 13.93 -23.82 -34.49
C LEU A 33 13.65 -24.49 -35.84
N VAL A 34 14.48 -24.18 -36.84
CA VAL A 34 14.33 -24.67 -38.22
C VAL A 34 15.24 -25.86 -38.49
N ASN A 35 14.62 -26.99 -38.86
CA ASN A 35 15.16 -28.15 -39.60
C ASN A 35 16.54 -28.74 -39.20
N GLY A 36 16.50 -29.90 -38.56
CA GLY A 36 17.58 -30.91 -38.55
C GLY A 36 16.98 -32.31 -38.82
N THR A 37 17.54 -33.07 -39.76
CA THR A 37 16.92 -34.26 -40.38
C THR A 37 17.15 -35.59 -39.62
N VAL A 38 16.56 -36.68 -40.15
CA VAL A 38 16.70 -38.12 -39.76
C VAL A 38 15.73 -38.56 -38.64
N SER A 39 14.49 -38.96 -38.96
CA SER A 39 14.08 -40.31 -39.45
C SER A 39 14.05 -41.40 -38.36
N TRP A 40 12.87 -41.98 -38.11
CA TRP A 40 12.55 -43.37 -38.49
C TRP A 40 11.01 -43.61 -38.45
N MET A 41 10.54 -44.81 -38.75
CA MET A 41 9.19 -45.06 -39.31
C MET A 41 8.47 -46.25 -38.64
N LYS A 42 7.12 -46.23 -38.62
CA LYS A 42 6.17 -47.35 -38.28
C LYS A 42 5.99 -47.58 -36.75
N LYS A 43 4.85 -48.09 -36.23
CA LYS A 43 3.64 -48.70 -36.85
C LYS A 43 2.40 -48.67 -35.90
N LEU A 44 1.22 -49.05 -36.45
CA LEU A 44 -0.13 -49.23 -35.85
C LEU A 44 -1.00 -47.95 -35.88
N ALA A 45 -2.16 -47.83 -36.56
CA ALA A 45 -3.17 -48.75 -37.15
C ALA A 45 -4.03 -49.49 -36.09
N SER A 46 -5.38 -49.37 -36.01
CA SER A 46 -6.41 -48.62 -36.80
C SER A 46 -7.57 -48.19 -35.84
N VAL A 47 -8.85 -47.86 -36.16
CA VAL A 47 -9.76 -47.91 -37.34
C VAL A 47 -10.96 -46.93 -37.03
N VAL A 48 -11.50 -46.07 -37.93
CA VAL A 48 -12.70 -46.26 -38.82
C VAL A 48 -14.01 -46.63 -38.05
N LEU A 49 -15.18 -45.97 -38.19
CA LEU A 49 -15.67 -44.87 -39.05
C LEU A 49 -16.83 -44.05 -38.39
N ILE A 50 -17.12 -42.89 -38.98
CA ILE A 50 -18.29 -41.99 -38.88
C ILE A 50 -19.66 -42.68 -39.13
N PHE A 51 -20.76 -42.21 -38.51
CA PHE A 51 -22.05 -41.93 -39.19
C PHE A 51 -22.93 -40.90 -38.42
N LEU A 52 -24.02 -40.44 -39.06
CA LEU A 52 -24.84 -39.25 -38.75
C LEU A 52 -26.36 -39.56 -38.79
N VAL A 53 -27.18 -38.53 -38.50
CA VAL A 53 -28.63 -38.36 -38.83
C VAL A 53 -29.68 -38.67 -37.74
N VAL A 54 -30.11 -37.59 -37.06
CA VAL A 54 -31.51 -37.10 -36.86
C VAL A 54 -32.68 -38.09 -37.00
N LEU A 55 -33.55 -38.15 -35.98
CA LEU A 55 -35.00 -37.89 -36.13
C LEU A 55 -35.70 -37.67 -34.78
N ALA A 56 -36.85 -36.98 -34.79
CA ALA A 56 -37.67 -36.70 -33.62
C ALA A 56 -39.00 -37.48 -33.68
N SER A 57 -39.60 -37.76 -32.52
CA SER A 57 -41.00 -38.20 -32.38
C SER A 57 -41.46 -37.93 -30.95
N GLY A 58 -42.60 -37.24 -30.80
CA GLY A 58 -43.25 -37.03 -29.51
C GLY A 58 -44.42 -37.99 -29.30
N CYS A 59 -45.00 -37.96 -28.09
CA CYS A 59 -46.31 -38.53 -27.80
C CYS A 59 -47.10 -37.59 -26.87
N VAL A 60 -48.43 -37.71 -26.89
CA VAL A 60 -49.38 -36.73 -26.34
C VAL A 60 -50.32 -37.40 -25.36
N GLY A 61 -50.68 -36.69 -24.28
CA GLY A 61 -51.81 -37.04 -23.41
C GLY A 61 -51.72 -36.32 -22.06
N THR A 62 -52.77 -35.71 -21.51
CA THR A 62 -54.11 -35.41 -22.05
C THR A 62 -54.60 -34.09 -21.46
N ALA A 63 -55.48 -33.38 -22.17
CA ALA A 63 -56.11 -32.15 -21.66
C ALA A 63 -57.28 -32.47 -20.71
N ASP A 64 -57.62 -31.49 -19.88
CA ASP A 64 -58.97 -31.35 -19.30
C ASP A 64 -59.35 -29.87 -19.40
N GLU A 65 -60.55 -29.56 -19.88
CA GLU A 65 -60.93 -28.21 -20.35
C GLU A 65 -62.22 -27.73 -19.67
N LYS A 66 -62.20 -26.50 -19.12
CA LYS A 66 -63.42 -25.76 -18.77
C LYS A 66 -63.34 -24.31 -19.23
N VAL A 67 -64.33 -23.94 -20.03
CA VAL A 67 -64.47 -22.67 -20.74
C VAL A 67 -65.45 -21.76 -20.00
N GLN A 68 -65.13 -20.47 -19.83
CA GLN A 68 -66.04 -19.37 -20.24
C GLN A 68 -65.46 -17.96 -20.13
N THR A 69 -66.01 -17.07 -20.98
CA THR A 69 -66.05 -15.59 -20.93
C THR A 69 -64.73 -14.83 -20.78
N GLY A 70 -64.43 -13.98 -21.78
CA GLY A 70 -63.36 -12.98 -21.70
C GLY A 70 -63.87 -11.56 -21.42
N GLU A 71 -62.99 -10.71 -20.91
CA GLU A 71 -63.14 -9.25 -20.87
C GLU A 71 -61.88 -8.60 -21.43
N THR A 72 -62.04 -7.60 -22.31
CA THR A 72 -60.94 -6.73 -22.73
C THR A 72 -60.57 -5.75 -21.62
N LYS A 73 -59.32 -5.74 -21.17
CA LYS A 73 -58.78 -4.72 -20.25
C LYS A 73 -57.51 -4.11 -20.82
N SER A 74 -57.35 -2.80 -20.57
CA SER A 74 -56.22 -1.98 -21.02
C SER A 74 -54.87 -2.53 -20.55
N PRO A 75 -53.74 -2.18 -21.22
CA PRO A 75 -52.42 -2.47 -20.70
C PRO A 75 -52.29 -1.96 -19.26
N THR A 76 -52.04 -2.88 -18.34
CA THR A 76 -51.78 -2.53 -16.93
C THR A 76 -50.49 -1.74 -16.85
N THR A 77 -50.53 -0.59 -16.17
CA THR A 77 -49.36 0.23 -15.90
C THR A 77 -48.25 -0.65 -15.31
N THR A 78 -47.08 -0.71 -15.96
CA THR A 78 -45.93 -1.43 -15.42
C THR A 78 -45.64 -0.86 -14.03
N ALA A 79 -45.73 -1.69 -13.00
CA ALA A 79 -45.33 -1.29 -11.65
C ALA A 79 -43.85 -0.92 -11.71
N VAL A 80 -43.54 0.35 -11.41
CA VAL A 80 -42.16 0.77 -11.17
C VAL A 80 -41.69 -0.03 -9.96
N GLN A 81 -40.65 -0.84 -10.13
CA GLN A 81 -40.00 -1.46 -8.98
C GLN A 81 -39.46 -0.34 -8.09
N GLU A 82 -39.77 -0.40 -6.80
CA GLU A 82 -39.07 0.43 -5.82
C GLU A 82 -37.61 -0.04 -5.80
N HIS A 83 -36.76 0.68 -6.55
CA HIS A 83 -35.37 0.32 -6.72
C HIS A 83 -34.63 0.50 -5.39
N GLU A 84 -34.27 -0.64 -4.79
CA GLU A 84 -33.68 -0.74 -3.46
C GLU A 84 -32.46 0.18 -3.32
N LEU A 85 -32.42 0.98 -2.25
CA LEU A 85 -31.36 1.97 -1.99
C LEU A 85 -30.20 1.30 -1.24
N VAL A 86 -29.55 0.35 -1.91
CA VAL A 86 -28.49 -0.52 -1.36
C VAL A 86 -27.15 -0.32 -2.07
N PRO A 87 -26.01 -0.61 -1.41
CA PRO A 87 -24.71 -0.61 -2.06
C PRO A 87 -24.60 -1.69 -3.15
N ALA A 88 -23.98 -1.33 -4.28
CA ALA A 88 -23.41 -2.30 -5.20
C ALA A 88 -22.35 -3.11 -4.42
N SER A 89 -22.58 -4.42 -4.32
CA SER A 89 -21.87 -5.28 -3.37
C SER A 89 -21.79 -6.72 -3.86
N ILE A 90 -20.73 -7.42 -3.45
CA ILE A 90 -20.55 -8.86 -3.61
C ILE A 90 -20.26 -9.49 -2.24
N SER A 91 -20.93 -10.60 -1.92
CA SER A 91 -20.63 -11.41 -0.74
C SER A 91 -19.59 -12.47 -1.09
N LEU A 92 -18.52 -12.52 -0.31
CA LEU A 92 -17.50 -13.58 -0.36
C LEU A 92 -17.76 -14.65 0.71
N SER A 93 -18.50 -14.31 1.76
CA SER A 93 -19.16 -15.22 2.70
C SER A 93 -20.26 -14.48 3.48
N ASP A 94 -21.03 -15.19 4.31
CA ASP A 94 -22.11 -14.67 5.16
C ASP A 94 -21.73 -13.41 5.97
N ARG A 95 -20.44 -13.22 6.30
CA ARG A 95 -19.91 -12.06 7.05
C ARG A 95 -19.01 -11.13 6.24
N ILE A 96 -18.57 -11.51 5.04
CA ILE A 96 -17.51 -10.80 4.30
C ILE A 96 -18.07 -10.25 2.98
N TYR A 97 -18.00 -8.93 2.83
CA TYR A 97 -18.55 -8.19 1.70
C TYR A 97 -17.47 -7.30 1.07
N VAL A 98 -17.47 -7.20 -0.25
CA VAL A 98 -16.77 -6.13 -0.98
C VAL A 98 -17.85 -5.24 -1.61
N GLU A 99 -17.80 -3.93 -1.40
CA GLU A 99 -18.88 -3.02 -1.82
C GLU A 99 -18.38 -1.62 -2.17
N ILE A 100 -19.12 -0.92 -3.04
CA ILE A 100 -18.92 0.51 -3.29
C ILE A 100 -19.95 1.25 -2.42
N ASP A 101 -19.59 1.64 -1.19
CA ASP A 101 -20.54 2.30 -0.28
C ASP A 101 -21.00 3.65 -0.88
N PRO A 102 -22.32 3.86 -1.10
CA PRO A 102 -22.84 5.07 -1.73
C PRO A 102 -22.53 6.35 -0.94
N ARG A 103 -22.31 6.25 0.38
CA ARG A 103 -21.98 7.39 1.24
C ARG A 103 -20.53 7.83 1.04
N ILE A 104 -19.63 6.86 0.94
CA ILE A 104 -18.20 7.10 0.67
C ILE A 104 -18.01 7.61 -0.76
N GLU A 105 -18.72 7.03 -1.74
CA GLU A 105 -18.70 7.55 -3.12
C GLU A 105 -19.20 9.01 -3.18
N LEU A 106 -20.32 9.32 -2.52
CA LEU A 106 -20.83 10.70 -2.41
C LEU A 106 -19.81 11.69 -1.80
N VAL A 107 -19.18 11.33 -0.68
CA VAL A 107 -18.21 12.22 -0.01
C VAL A 107 -16.92 12.35 -0.84
N THR A 108 -16.41 11.27 -1.44
CA THR A 108 -15.22 11.34 -2.32
C THR A 108 -15.48 12.12 -3.61
N ILE A 109 -16.70 12.10 -4.17
CA ILE A 109 -17.15 13.02 -5.23
C ILE A 109 -17.05 14.47 -4.75
N ILE A 110 -17.57 14.80 -3.56
CA ILE A 110 -17.55 16.18 -3.01
C ILE A 110 -16.10 16.68 -2.81
N TYR A 111 -15.19 15.83 -2.32
CA TYR A 111 -13.76 16.15 -2.20
C TYR A 111 -13.11 16.38 -3.58
N ARG A 112 -13.38 15.51 -4.57
CA ARG A 112 -12.92 15.69 -5.95
C ARG A 112 -13.40 17.00 -6.58
N LEU A 113 -14.66 17.37 -6.31
CA LEU A 113 -15.26 18.59 -6.86
C LEU A 113 -14.64 19.86 -6.28
N SER A 114 -14.29 19.81 -4.99
CA SER A 114 -13.64 20.91 -4.27
C SER A 114 -12.19 21.08 -4.72
N ASN A 115 -11.50 19.96 -4.98
CA ASN A 115 -10.11 19.93 -5.43
C ASN A 115 -9.17 20.79 -4.53
N PRO A 116 -9.09 20.49 -3.22
CA PRO A 116 -8.11 21.10 -2.34
C PRO A 116 -6.68 20.62 -2.67
N GLU A 117 -5.67 21.29 -2.11
CA GLU A 117 -4.26 20.91 -2.26
C GLU A 117 -4.00 19.49 -1.76
N TRP A 118 -4.45 19.17 -0.55
CA TRP A 118 -4.42 17.83 0.03
C TRP A 118 -4.94 16.72 -0.92
N TYR A 119 -6.04 16.95 -1.64
CA TYR A 119 -6.60 15.96 -2.56
C TYR A 119 -5.61 15.66 -3.71
N ARG A 120 -5.05 16.70 -4.34
CA ARG A 120 -4.02 16.57 -5.40
C ARG A 120 -2.74 15.92 -4.90
N GLU A 121 -2.34 16.23 -3.67
CA GLU A 121 -1.04 15.83 -3.12
C GLU A 121 -1.07 14.45 -2.46
N ASN A 122 -2.24 13.87 -2.19
CA ASN A 122 -2.38 12.55 -1.57
C ASN A 122 -3.16 11.54 -2.42
N VAL A 123 -4.41 11.86 -2.82
CA VAL A 123 -5.37 10.85 -3.33
C VAL A 123 -5.85 11.03 -4.77
N ASP A 124 -5.53 12.13 -5.46
CA ASP A 124 -6.01 12.39 -6.82
C ASP A 124 -5.56 11.29 -7.82
N PRO A 125 -6.49 10.64 -8.55
CA PRO A 125 -6.23 9.61 -9.58
C PRO A 125 -5.07 9.86 -10.55
N THR A 126 -4.76 11.12 -10.86
CA THR A 126 -3.64 11.50 -11.74
C THR A 126 -2.28 11.08 -11.19
N ARG A 127 -2.15 10.88 -9.87
CA ARG A 127 -0.93 10.38 -9.20
C ARG A 127 -0.55 8.96 -9.62
N VAL A 128 -1.53 8.12 -9.95
CA VAL A 128 -1.32 6.77 -10.53
C VAL A 128 -1.49 6.75 -12.06
N GLY A 129 -1.50 7.93 -12.70
CA GLY A 129 -1.62 8.08 -14.15
C GLY A 129 -3.03 7.85 -14.70
N ALA A 130 -4.07 7.93 -13.87
CA ALA A 130 -5.46 7.85 -14.30
C ALA A 130 -6.05 9.25 -14.56
N ASP A 131 -6.65 9.44 -15.73
CA ASP A 131 -7.31 10.68 -16.15
C ASP A 131 -8.53 10.39 -17.05
N SER A 132 -9.29 11.42 -17.40
CA SER A 132 -10.54 11.32 -18.17
C SER A 132 -10.42 10.65 -19.56
N ARG A 133 -9.21 10.38 -20.06
CA ARG A 133 -8.94 9.68 -21.33
C ARG A 133 -8.79 8.17 -21.18
N ASN A 134 -8.30 7.68 -20.02
CA ASN A 134 -8.09 6.26 -19.75
C ASN A 134 -9.01 5.71 -18.65
N TYR A 135 -9.61 6.58 -17.83
CA TYR A 135 -10.55 6.24 -16.77
C TYR A 135 -11.85 7.03 -16.97
N GLY A 136 -12.82 6.43 -17.68
CA GLY A 136 -14.07 7.09 -18.07
C GLY A 136 -14.87 7.64 -16.90
N TYR A 137 -14.92 6.90 -15.79
CA TYR A 137 -15.68 7.28 -14.59
C TYR A 137 -15.31 8.68 -14.05
N LEU A 138 -14.04 9.09 -14.13
CA LEU A 138 -13.62 10.43 -13.71
C LEU A 138 -14.26 11.54 -14.54
N ARG A 139 -14.36 11.34 -15.86
CA ARG A 139 -15.04 12.26 -16.78
C ARG A 139 -16.51 12.32 -16.43
N ASP A 140 -17.14 11.15 -16.24
CA ASP A 140 -18.58 11.05 -16.04
C ASP A 140 -19.00 11.70 -14.71
N VAL A 141 -18.17 11.60 -13.66
CA VAL A 141 -18.28 12.38 -12.41
C VAL A 141 -18.05 13.88 -12.65
N ASP A 142 -16.96 14.27 -13.32
CA ASP A 142 -16.63 15.69 -13.54
C ASP A 142 -17.66 16.42 -14.42
N GLU A 143 -18.30 15.73 -15.37
CA GLU A 143 -19.35 16.25 -16.24
C GLU A 143 -20.71 16.31 -15.51
N TYR A 144 -21.10 15.26 -14.79
CA TYR A 144 -22.41 15.21 -14.10
C TYR A 144 -22.46 16.18 -12.91
N PHE A 145 -21.44 16.19 -12.05
CA PHE A 145 -21.43 17.01 -10.83
C PHE A 145 -20.69 18.35 -10.99
N GLY A 146 -19.99 18.56 -12.11
CA GLY A 146 -19.27 19.81 -12.41
C GLY A 146 -20.08 21.11 -12.24
N PRO A 147 -21.38 21.18 -12.62
CA PRO A 147 -22.23 22.35 -12.39
C PRO A 147 -22.49 22.69 -10.91
N TYR A 148 -22.22 21.77 -9.98
CA TYR A 148 -22.55 21.89 -8.56
C TYR A 148 -21.36 22.27 -7.67
N ARG A 149 -20.18 22.60 -8.26
CA ARG A 149 -18.97 23.00 -7.51
C ARG A 149 -19.17 24.23 -6.61
N ASP A 150 -20.21 25.03 -6.85
CA ASP A 150 -20.58 26.18 -6.04
C ASP A 150 -21.44 25.86 -4.80
N MET A 151 -21.88 24.61 -4.60
CA MET A 151 -22.70 24.19 -3.44
C MET A 151 -21.94 24.21 -2.10
N LYS A 152 -22.71 24.27 -1.00
CA LYS A 152 -22.18 24.37 0.37
C LYS A 152 -21.17 23.26 0.70
N ALA A 153 -21.52 21.99 0.50
CA ALA A 153 -20.63 20.87 0.83
C ALA A 153 -19.27 20.96 0.13
N VAL A 154 -19.27 21.25 -1.18
CA VAL A 154 -18.03 21.40 -1.97
C VAL A 154 -17.16 22.56 -1.45
N LYS A 155 -17.78 23.65 -0.99
CA LYS A 155 -17.07 24.80 -0.39
C LYS A 155 -16.62 24.58 1.06
N MET A 156 -17.20 23.62 1.78
CA MET A 156 -16.79 23.29 3.15
C MET A 156 -15.55 22.40 3.22
N VAL A 157 -15.23 21.59 2.20
CA VAL A 157 -14.07 20.67 2.23
C VAL A 157 -12.73 21.34 2.65
N PRO A 158 -12.35 22.54 2.20
CA PRO A 158 -11.12 23.22 2.66
C PRO A 158 -11.22 23.81 4.08
N GLU A 159 -12.38 23.75 4.71
CA GLU A 159 -12.57 23.92 6.15
C GLU A 159 -12.47 22.57 6.85
N MET A 160 -13.27 21.57 6.44
CA MET A 160 -13.27 20.23 7.06
C MET A 160 -11.87 19.58 7.13
N ILE A 161 -11.03 19.76 6.10
CA ILE A 161 -9.63 19.31 6.10
C ILE A 161 -8.79 19.99 7.19
N ARG A 162 -8.99 21.30 7.44
CA ARG A 162 -8.28 22.03 8.51
C ARG A 162 -8.78 21.62 9.90
N GLU A 163 -10.04 21.23 10.01
CA GLU A 163 -10.60 20.63 11.23
C GLU A 163 -10.19 19.15 11.39
N GLY A 164 -9.39 18.57 10.48
CA GLY A 164 -8.86 17.21 10.59
C GLY A 164 -9.64 16.12 9.85
N ILE A 165 -10.64 16.47 9.04
CA ILE A 165 -11.35 15.53 8.15
C ILE A 165 -10.56 15.36 6.84
N GLU A 166 -9.40 14.74 6.99
CA GLU A 166 -8.52 14.25 5.94
C GLU A 166 -8.14 12.77 6.18
N TYR A 167 -7.57 12.11 5.17
CA TYR A 167 -7.18 10.69 5.23
C TYR A 167 -8.32 9.74 5.67
N ASP A 168 -8.17 9.06 6.81
CA ASP A 168 -9.08 8.07 7.39
C ASP A 168 -10.41 8.67 7.88
N ALA A 169 -10.36 9.91 8.39
CA ALA A 169 -11.53 10.64 8.85
C ALA A 169 -12.59 10.88 7.75
N ILE A 170 -12.21 10.82 6.47
CA ILE A 170 -13.13 11.04 5.34
C ILE A 170 -14.15 9.88 5.19
N PRO A 171 -13.73 8.60 5.02
CA PRO A 171 -14.67 7.49 5.01
C PRO A 171 -15.32 7.23 6.38
N GLU A 172 -14.64 7.52 7.50
CA GLU A 172 -15.25 7.46 8.85
C GLU A 172 -16.46 8.40 8.97
N PHE A 173 -16.31 9.66 8.58
CA PHE A 173 -17.41 10.61 8.52
C PHE A 173 -18.55 10.10 7.61
N ALA A 174 -18.20 9.49 6.47
CA ALA A 174 -19.19 8.99 5.52
C ALA A 174 -20.01 7.80 6.07
N ILE A 175 -19.41 6.87 6.83
CA ILE A 175 -20.16 5.71 7.39
C ILE A 175 -21.12 6.09 8.53
N HIS A 176 -21.01 7.30 9.08
CA HIS A 176 -21.95 7.89 10.03
C HIS A 176 -23.22 8.48 9.39
N LEU A 177 -23.22 8.62 8.05
CA LEU A 177 -24.37 9.07 7.29
C LEU A 177 -25.36 7.92 7.02
N SER A 178 -26.62 8.29 6.84
CA SER A 178 -27.69 7.40 6.40
C SER A 178 -27.42 6.91 4.97
N LEU A 179 -27.50 5.59 4.76
CA LEU A 179 -27.40 4.97 3.43
C LEU A 179 -28.45 5.52 2.45
N THR A 180 -29.67 5.86 2.92
CA THR A 180 -30.78 6.17 2.02
C THR A 180 -30.86 7.64 1.62
N ASN A 181 -30.61 8.55 2.56
CA ASN A 181 -30.80 10.00 2.38
C ASN A 181 -29.60 10.87 2.84
N PHE A 182 -28.48 10.25 3.23
CA PHE A 182 -27.19 10.90 3.53
C PHE A 182 -27.17 11.95 4.65
N SER A 183 -28.27 12.15 5.39
CA SER A 183 -28.26 12.85 6.67
C SER A 183 -27.52 12.02 7.73
N LYS A 184 -26.93 12.67 8.74
CA LYS A 184 -26.38 12.00 9.93
C LYS A 184 -27.33 10.94 10.48
N ALA A 185 -26.82 9.74 10.74
CA ALA A 185 -27.59 8.58 11.23
C ALA A 185 -27.04 7.99 12.54
N ALA A 186 -25.78 8.28 12.88
CA ALA A 186 -25.10 7.88 14.10
C ALA A 186 -24.45 9.10 14.80
N PRO A 187 -24.15 9.03 16.12
CA PRO A 187 -23.37 10.06 16.80
C PRO A 187 -21.90 10.01 16.36
N TRP A 188 -21.10 11.04 16.66
CA TRP A 188 -19.67 11.11 16.29
C TRP A 188 -18.73 10.52 17.36
N ASP A 189 -19.25 9.70 18.27
CA ASP A 189 -18.61 9.39 19.55
C ASP A 189 -17.28 8.61 19.38
N ASP A 190 -17.18 7.76 18.37
CA ASP A 190 -15.98 6.99 18.00
C ASP A 190 -14.94 7.85 17.27
N MET A 191 -15.37 8.72 16.34
CA MET A 191 -14.52 9.73 15.72
C MET A 191 -13.93 10.69 16.76
N LEU A 192 -14.69 11.04 17.81
CA LEU A 192 -14.26 11.89 18.92
C LEU A 192 -13.33 11.17 19.91
N GLU A 193 -13.44 9.85 20.07
CA GLU A 193 -12.46 9.07 20.86
C GLU A 193 -11.07 9.12 20.22
N LEU A 194 -11.00 9.02 18.88
CA LEU A 194 -9.75 9.13 18.12
C LEU A 194 -9.28 10.59 17.94
N ARG A 195 -10.21 11.54 17.78
CA ARG A 195 -9.95 12.95 17.43
C ARG A 195 -10.80 13.87 18.33
N PRO A 196 -10.43 14.05 19.61
CA PRO A 196 -11.25 14.77 20.59
C PRO A 196 -11.37 16.28 20.37
N ASP A 197 -10.58 16.83 19.45
CA ASP A 197 -10.59 18.26 19.08
C ASP A 197 -11.55 18.56 17.90
N LEU A 198 -12.29 17.58 17.36
CA LEU A 198 -13.26 17.81 16.26
C LEU A 198 -14.46 18.67 16.70
N ASP A 199 -14.76 19.72 15.93
CA ASP A 199 -15.96 20.54 16.11
C ASP A 199 -17.22 19.77 15.63
N THR A 200 -18.04 19.33 16.58
CA THR A 200 -19.29 18.61 16.31
C THR A 200 -20.36 19.46 15.60
N GLU A 201 -20.38 20.78 15.80
CA GLU A 201 -21.29 21.67 15.07
C GLU A 201 -20.88 21.75 13.59
N LYS A 202 -19.57 21.71 13.30
CA LYS A 202 -19.05 21.61 11.93
C LYS A 202 -19.32 20.27 11.27
N LEU A 203 -19.21 19.16 11.99
CA LEU A 203 -19.58 17.83 11.46
C LEU A 203 -21.07 17.76 11.12
N ASP A 204 -21.95 18.31 11.98
CA ASP A 204 -23.39 18.38 11.71
C ASP A 204 -23.70 19.33 10.54
N GLU A 205 -23.06 20.50 10.49
CA GLU A 205 -23.17 21.45 9.37
C GLU A 205 -22.77 20.81 8.03
N PHE A 206 -21.72 19.98 8.02
CA PHE A 206 -21.24 19.30 6.83
C PHE A 206 -22.15 18.13 6.44
N ALA A 207 -22.67 17.36 7.40
CA ALA A 207 -23.63 16.27 7.13
C ALA A 207 -24.94 16.79 6.53
N GLU A 208 -25.46 17.92 7.01
CA GLU A 208 -26.60 18.61 6.36
C GLU A 208 -26.27 19.04 4.93
N ALA A 209 -25.08 19.61 4.69
CA ALA A 209 -24.66 20.06 3.37
C ALA A 209 -24.48 18.89 2.38
N VAL A 210 -23.97 17.75 2.85
CA VAL A 210 -23.80 16.51 2.05
C VAL A 210 -25.17 15.92 1.68
N ALA A 211 -26.13 15.92 2.61
CA ALA A 211 -27.50 15.50 2.34
C ALA A 211 -28.19 16.41 1.31
N GLU A 212 -28.05 17.74 1.42
CA GLU A 212 -28.55 18.67 0.40
C GLU A 212 -27.89 18.41 -0.96
N PHE A 213 -26.57 18.22 -1.00
CA PHE A 213 -25.84 17.94 -2.24
C PHE A 213 -26.36 16.67 -2.92
N ALA A 214 -26.59 15.58 -2.18
CA ALA A 214 -27.17 14.35 -2.72
C ALA A 214 -28.58 14.54 -3.31
N GLU A 215 -29.41 15.39 -2.68
CA GLU A 215 -30.75 15.72 -3.16
C GLU A 215 -30.69 16.54 -4.45
N LYS A 216 -29.96 17.67 -4.48
CA LYS A 216 -29.94 18.60 -5.64
C LYS A 216 -29.24 18.01 -6.86
N THR A 217 -28.32 17.06 -6.66
CA THR A 217 -27.64 16.33 -7.75
C THR A 217 -28.39 15.07 -8.17
N ASN A 218 -29.40 14.62 -7.40
CA ASN A 218 -30.03 13.31 -7.56
C ASN A 218 -28.98 12.19 -7.58
N PHE A 219 -28.07 12.17 -6.60
CA PHE A 219 -26.93 11.26 -6.54
C PHE A 219 -27.34 9.79 -6.73
N TRP A 220 -28.46 9.35 -6.14
CA TRP A 220 -28.97 8.00 -6.30
C TRP A 220 -29.32 7.61 -7.74
N ARG A 221 -29.65 8.58 -8.61
CA ARG A 221 -29.77 8.33 -10.05
C ARG A 221 -28.41 8.05 -10.66
N PHE A 222 -27.43 8.94 -10.46
CA PHE A 222 -26.07 8.79 -10.97
C PHE A 222 -25.47 7.45 -10.53
N TYR A 223 -25.59 7.10 -9.25
CA TYR A 223 -25.07 5.86 -8.69
C TYR A 223 -25.69 4.62 -9.38
N ARG A 224 -27.02 4.58 -9.58
CA ARG A 224 -27.66 3.46 -10.31
C ARG A 224 -27.29 3.42 -11.79
N GLU A 225 -27.12 4.57 -12.45
CA GLU A 225 -26.68 4.65 -13.84
C GLU A 225 -25.23 4.12 -14.04
N HIS A 226 -24.42 4.05 -12.98
CA HIS A 226 -23.06 3.47 -12.98
C HIS A 226 -22.96 2.04 -12.41
N GLY A 227 -24.08 1.35 -12.18
CA GLY A 227 -24.09 0.01 -11.58
C GLY A 227 -23.26 -1.05 -12.32
N GLU A 228 -23.18 -0.99 -13.66
CA GLU A 228 -22.30 -1.88 -14.44
C GLU A 228 -20.81 -1.65 -14.13
N PHE A 229 -20.40 -0.39 -13.97
CA PHE A 229 -19.04 -0.01 -13.63
C PHE A 229 -18.66 -0.47 -12.22
N TYR A 230 -19.55 -0.28 -11.23
CA TYR A 230 -19.32 -0.75 -9.86
C TYR A 230 -19.22 -2.28 -9.80
N ASN A 231 -20.18 -3.01 -10.40
CA ASN A 231 -20.15 -4.47 -10.42
C ASN A 231 -18.87 -5.02 -11.05
N ARG A 232 -18.46 -4.49 -12.21
CA ARG A 232 -17.20 -4.87 -12.87
C ARG A 232 -15.96 -4.54 -12.02
N THR A 233 -15.99 -3.44 -11.27
CA THR A 233 -14.92 -3.06 -10.34
C THR A 233 -14.82 -4.05 -9.17
N LEU A 234 -15.95 -4.46 -8.60
CA LEU A 234 -16.00 -5.44 -7.51
C LEU A 234 -15.58 -6.85 -7.97
N GLU A 235 -16.04 -7.29 -9.14
CA GLU A 235 -15.63 -8.56 -9.76
C GLU A 235 -14.13 -8.62 -10.01
N GLU A 236 -13.55 -7.58 -10.61
CA GLU A 236 -12.10 -7.49 -10.85
C GLU A 236 -11.31 -7.36 -9.53
N PHE A 237 -11.83 -6.63 -8.53
CA PHE A 237 -11.19 -6.55 -7.21
C PHE A 237 -11.12 -7.91 -6.51
N ALA A 238 -12.22 -8.66 -6.44
CA ALA A 238 -12.22 -9.99 -5.81
C ALA A 238 -11.33 -11.00 -6.58
N LYS A 239 -11.31 -10.90 -7.90
CA LYS A 239 -10.43 -11.68 -8.79
C LYS A 239 -8.94 -11.35 -8.62
N ASP A 240 -8.60 -10.09 -8.37
CA ASP A 240 -7.23 -9.66 -8.03
C ASP A 240 -6.87 -9.98 -6.56
N ASN A 241 -7.84 -10.29 -5.69
CA ASN A 241 -7.67 -10.50 -4.25
C ASN A 241 -8.27 -11.83 -3.72
N PRO A 242 -7.88 -13.00 -4.27
CA PRO A 242 -8.47 -14.28 -3.90
C PRO A 242 -8.19 -14.73 -2.45
N GLY A 243 -7.17 -14.16 -1.78
CA GLY A 243 -6.79 -14.51 -0.41
C GLY A 243 -7.58 -13.81 0.69
N LEU A 244 -8.59 -13.00 0.35
CA LEU A 244 -9.30 -12.13 1.29
C LEU A 244 -10.03 -12.91 2.41
N VAL A 245 -10.68 -14.03 2.08
CA VAL A 245 -11.38 -14.88 3.07
C VAL A 245 -10.38 -15.58 4.01
N ASP A 246 -9.25 -16.07 3.47
CA ASP A 246 -8.19 -16.69 4.26
C ASP A 246 -7.50 -15.67 5.19
N LEU A 247 -7.32 -14.42 4.72
CA LEU A 247 -6.80 -13.33 5.54
C LEU A 247 -7.73 -13.00 6.71
N VAL A 248 -9.04 -12.83 6.48
CA VAL A 248 -10.01 -12.64 7.57
C VAL A 248 -9.95 -13.78 8.59
N GLY A 249 -9.83 -15.02 8.11
CA GLY A 249 -9.58 -16.18 8.96
C GLY A 249 -8.27 -16.09 9.76
N PHE A 250 -7.20 -15.53 9.19
CA PHE A 250 -5.92 -15.33 9.84
C PHE A 250 -5.97 -14.24 10.92
N GLU A 251 -6.59 -13.09 10.61
CA GLU A 251 -6.86 -11.97 11.53
C GLU A 251 -7.57 -12.45 12.79
N GLU A 252 -8.76 -13.06 12.63
CA GLU A 252 -9.60 -13.49 13.76
C GLU A 252 -8.90 -14.54 14.63
N ASN A 253 -8.18 -15.47 14.00
CA ASN A 253 -7.38 -16.47 14.72
C ASN A 253 -6.17 -15.85 15.43
N PHE A 254 -5.48 -14.87 14.83
CA PHE A 254 -4.32 -14.23 15.44
C PHE A 254 -4.74 -13.37 16.64
N PHE A 255 -5.64 -12.40 16.44
CA PHE A 255 -6.06 -11.48 17.50
C PHE A 255 -6.99 -12.14 18.54
N GLY A 256 -7.56 -13.31 18.23
CA GLY A 256 -8.41 -14.09 19.13
C GLY A 256 -9.80 -13.49 19.34
N LYS A 257 -10.28 -12.71 18.36
CA LYS A 257 -11.54 -11.98 18.35
C LYS A 257 -12.18 -12.12 16.96
N ASN A 258 -13.49 -12.28 16.91
CA ASN A 258 -14.25 -12.35 15.67
C ASN A 258 -15.05 -11.06 15.49
N ALA A 259 -15.19 -10.57 14.25
CA ALA A 259 -16.14 -9.50 13.94
C ALA A 259 -17.49 -10.07 13.46
N SER A 260 -18.58 -9.34 13.64
CA SER A 260 -19.89 -9.74 13.09
C SER A 260 -19.97 -9.53 11.59
N SER A 261 -19.29 -8.52 11.05
CA SER A 261 -19.19 -8.27 9.61
C SER A 261 -17.84 -7.66 9.23
N TRP A 262 -17.41 -7.91 7.99
CA TRP A 262 -16.20 -7.37 7.36
C TRP A 262 -16.59 -6.70 6.05
N ARG A 263 -16.29 -5.40 5.90
CA ARG A 263 -16.65 -4.57 4.75
C ARG A 263 -15.40 -4.01 4.08
N VAL A 264 -15.10 -4.51 2.88
CA VAL A 264 -13.98 -4.01 2.07
C VAL A 264 -14.53 -3.06 1.03
N VAL A 265 -14.07 -1.80 1.07
CA VAL A 265 -14.64 -0.71 0.27
C VAL A 265 -13.57 -0.12 -0.64
N PRO A 266 -13.43 -0.62 -1.89
CA PRO A 266 -12.69 0.08 -2.92
C PRO A 266 -13.28 1.48 -3.14
N MET A 267 -12.43 2.50 -3.28
CA MET A 267 -12.83 3.90 -3.49
C MET A 267 -12.52 4.33 -4.94
N PRO A 268 -13.48 4.31 -5.88
CA PRO A 268 -13.26 4.61 -7.30
C PRO A 268 -12.62 5.97 -7.61
N LEU A 269 -12.72 6.96 -6.71
CA LEU A 269 -12.21 8.32 -6.92
C LEU A 269 -10.93 8.67 -6.14
N PHE A 270 -10.49 7.81 -5.21
CA PHE A 270 -9.26 7.99 -4.44
C PHE A 270 -8.24 6.92 -4.89
N CYS A 271 -7.05 7.35 -5.28
CA CYS A 271 -5.92 6.46 -5.55
C CYS A 271 -4.87 6.59 -4.45
N CYS A 272 -4.04 5.55 -4.27
CA CYS A 272 -3.12 5.41 -3.14
C CYS A 272 -3.83 5.40 -1.78
N HIS A 273 -3.10 4.98 -0.73
CA HIS A 273 -3.57 4.93 0.65
C HIS A 273 -4.79 4.02 0.90
N GLY A 274 -4.97 3.68 2.16
CA GLY A 274 -6.04 2.85 2.66
C GLY A 274 -6.12 3.02 4.16
N PHE A 275 -7.27 2.69 4.73
CA PHE A 275 -7.60 3.00 6.11
C PHE A 275 -8.43 1.87 6.72
N GLY A 276 -7.91 1.26 7.78
CA GLY A 276 -8.64 0.33 8.64
C GLY A 276 -9.55 1.05 9.62
N TYR A 277 -10.78 0.56 9.80
CA TYR A 277 -11.70 1.09 10.82
C TYR A 277 -12.59 -0.01 11.42
N HIS A 278 -13.31 0.32 12.49
CA HIS A 278 -14.33 -0.54 13.07
C HIS A 278 -15.44 0.28 13.73
N THR A 279 -16.66 -0.25 13.74
CA THR A 279 -17.75 0.27 14.57
C THR A 279 -18.31 -0.84 15.45
N GLU A 280 -18.65 -0.51 16.70
CA GLU A 280 -19.22 -1.45 17.67
C GLU A 280 -20.67 -1.05 18.01
N ASN A 281 -21.60 -2.02 17.97
CA ASN A 281 -22.99 -1.85 18.38
C ASN A 281 -23.41 -3.01 19.29
N GLY A 282 -23.13 -2.85 20.59
CA GLY A 282 -23.20 -3.95 21.55
C GLY A 282 -22.16 -5.02 21.20
N GLU A 283 -22.60 -6.27 21.06
CA GLU A 283 -21.72 -7.38 20.66
C GLU A 283 -21.41 -7.41 19.14
N ASN A 284 -22.05 -6.55 18.33
CA ASN A 284 -21.83 -6.50 16.88
C ASN A 284 -20.70 -5.55 16.51
N VAL A 285 -19.51 -6.09 16.27
CA VAL A 285 -18.38 -5.36 15.65
C VAL A 285 -18.46 -5.47 14.13
N THR A 286 -18.36 -4.34 13.41
CA THR A 286 -18.14 -4.33 11.95
C THR A 286 -16.77 -3.77 11.64
N VAL A 287 -15.90 -4.55 11.01
CA VAL A 287 -14.57 -4.11 10.55
C VAL A 287 -14.70 -3.58 9.12
N TYR A 288 -14.06 -2.45 8.86
CA TYR A 288 -13.97 -1.82 7.53
C TYR A 288 -12.52 -1.76 7.07
N ALA A 289 -12.31 -1.84 5.76
CA ALA A 289 -11.10 -1.37 5.11
C ALA A 289 -11.46 -0.53 3.89
N PHE A 290 -11.13 0.76 3.94
CA PHE A 290 -11.36 1.73 2.86
C PHE A 290 -10.11 1.78 1.99
N LEU A 291 -10.22 1.50 0.69
CA LEU A 291 -9.06 1.19 -0.15
C LEU A 291 -8.97 2.06 -1.40
N GLY A 292 -7.94 2.90 -1.49
CA GLY A 292 -7.61 3.64 -2.71
C GLY A 292 -6.91 2.76 -3.74
N PHE A 293 -7.19 2.97 -5.04
CA PHE A 293 -6.67 2.11 -6.11
C PHE A 293 -5.21 2.42 -6.49
N GLY A 294 -4.49 1.41 -6.99
CA GLY A 294 -3.06 1.51 -7.35
C GLY A 294 -2.77 1.72 -8.84
N LYS A 295 -3.74 1.45 -9.73
CA LYS A 295 -3.68 1.67 -11.18
C LYS A 295 -5.11 1.71 -11.77
N VAL A 296 -5.25 2.15 -13.02
CA VAL A 296 -6.43 1.84 -13.87
C VAL A 296 -5.99 0.98 -15.05
N ASP A 297 -6.79 -0.03 -15.39
CA ASP A 297 -6.59 -0.89 -16.57
C ASP A 297 -7.95 -1.20 -17.21
N GLY A 298 -8.04 -1.19 -18.53
CA GLY A 298 -9.31 -1.43 -19.26
C GLY A 298 -10.50 -0.55 -18.82
N GLY A 299 -10.24 0.64 -18.26
CA GLY A 299 -11.25 1.56 -17.69
C GLY A 299 -11.70 1.26 -16.25
N VAL A 300 -11.09 0.29 -15.57
CA VAL A 300 -11.44 -0.16 -14.20
C VAL A 300 -10.30 0.16 -13.23
N PRO A 301 -10.58 0.64 -12.00
CA PRO A 301 -9.56 0.80 -10.96
C PRO A 301 -9.18 -0.57 -10.37
N HIS A 302 -7.89 -0.81 -10.17
CA HIS A 302 -7.36 -2.07 -9.65
C HIS A 302 -6.44 -1.86 -8.43
N LEU A 303 -6.49 -2.81 -7.50
CA LEU A 303 -5.64 -2.87 -6.32
C LEU A 303 -5.30 -4.32 -5.97
N TYR A 304 -4.01 -4.60 -5.76
CA TYR A 304 -3.55 -5.86 -5.17
C TYR A 304 -3.32 -5.63 -3.67
N ALA A 305 -4.22 -6.14 -2.84
CA ALA A 305 -4.20 -5.99 -1.38
C ALA A 305 -3.94 -7.30 -0.62
N THR A 306 -4.18 -8.45 -1.25
CA THR A 306 -3.84 -9.81 -0.73
C THR A 306 -2.98 -10.64 -1.68
N ALA A 307 -2.70 -10.13 -2.89
CA ALA A 307 -1.99 -10.86 -3.95
C ALA A 307 -0.64 -10.21 -4.30
N GLY A 308 0.21 -10.95 -5.03
CA GLY A 308 1.49 -10.42 -5.54
C GLY A 308 2.54 -10.09 -4.47
N GLY A 309 2.39 -10.63 -3.26
CA GLY A 309 3.19 -10.28 -2.08
C GLY A 309 2.71 -9.00 -1.38
N SER A 310 1.51 -8.49 -1.72
CA SER A 310 0.87 -7.39 -1.00
C SER A 310 0.29 -7.86 0.33
N THR A 311 0.56 -7.05 1.34
CA THR A 311 0.10 -7.17 2.73
C THR A 311 -0.94 -6.13 3.10
N PHE A 312 -1.33 -5.28 2.15
CA PHE A 312 -2.03 -4.04 2.43
C PHE A 312 -3.33 -4.23 3.22
N LEU A 313 -4.17 -5.21 2.86
CA LEU A 313 -5.38 -5.48 3.64
C LEU A 313 -5.09 -6.03 5.05
N ALA A 314 -3.97 -6.72 5.25
CA ALA A 314 -3.52 -7.20 6.57
C ALA A 314 -2.87 -6.09 7.42
N HIS A 315 -2.53 -4.95 6.79
CA HIS A 315 -2.13 -3.73 7.49
C HIS A 315 -3.39 -3.03 8.02
N GLU A 316 -4.35 -2.75 7.13
CA GLU A 316 -5.59 -2.05 7.48
C GLU A 316 -6.44 -2.82 8.50
N PHE A 317 -6.69 -4.10 8.27
CA PHE A 317 -7.51 -4.92 9.18
C PHE A 317 -6.92 -5.02 10.60
N ALA A 318 -5.60 -5.06 10.73
CA ALA A 318 -4.94 -5.19 12.02
C ALA A 318 -5.18 -3.97 12.93
N HIS A 319 -5.36 -2.76 12.39
CA HIS A 319 -5.67 -1.56 13.18
C HIS A 319 -6.95 -1.72 14.01
N SER A 320 -7.96 -2.41 13.48
CA SER A 320 -9.24 -2.69 14.15
C SER A 320 -9.13 -3.62 15.37
N PHE A 321 -7.97 -4.26 15.58
CA PHE A 321 -7.66 -5.06 16.77
C PHE A 321 -6.55 -4.43 17.61
N VAL A 322 -5.52 -3.88 16.96
CA VAL A 322 -4.34 -3.29 17.57
C VAL A 322 -4.67 -1.98 18.27
N ASN A 323 -5.32 -1.02 17.59
CA ASN A 323 -5.53 0.31 18.17
C ASN A 323 -6.37 0.20 19.47
N PRO A 324 -7.55 -0.47 19.48
CA PRO A 324 -8.35 -0.58 20.70
C PRO A 324 -7.67 -1.37 21.83
N ALA A 325 -6.77 -2.31 21.50
CA ALA A 325 -5.97 -3.01 22.50
C ALA A 325 -4.84 -2.12 23.06
N VAL A 326 -4.23 -1.26 22.26
CA VAL A 326 -3.27 -0.26 22.76
C VAL A 326 -3.97 0.76 23.64
N ASP A 327 -5.16 1.24 23.29
CA ASP A 327 -5.90 2.23 24.09
C ASP A 327 -6.36 1.67 25.44
N ARG A 328 -7.01 0.49 25.47
CA ARG A 328 -7.42 -0.17 26.72
C ARG A 328 -6.25 -0.45 27.68
N HIS A 329 -5.03 -0.58 27.16
CA HIS A 329 -3.83 -0.94 27.93
C HIS A 329 -2.76 0.16 27.94
N TYR A 330 -3.07 1.39 27.52
CA TYR A 330 -2.04 2.42 27.24
C TYR A 330 -1.19 2.78 28.47
N GLU A 331 -1.76 2.75 29.68
CA GLU A 331 -1.03 2.99 30.93
C GLU A 331 0.13 1.99 31.19
N LEU A 332 0.14 0.82 30.52
CA LEU A 332 1.27 -0.12 30.56
C LEU A 332 2.48 0.37 29.74
N PHE A 333 2.25 1.21 28.72
CA PHE A 333 3.27 1.67 27.77
C PHE A 333 3.70 3.11 28.03
N LYS A 334 2.81 3.93 28.59
CA LYS A 334 3.00 5.33 28.97
C LYS A 334 4.30 5.66 29.71
N PRO A 335 4.87 4.83 30.62
CA PRO A 335 6.18 5.10 31.22
C PRO A 335 7.34 5.21 30.20
N TYR A 336 7.15 4.67 28.99
CA TYR A 336 8.17 4.55 27.95
C TYR A 336 8.02 5.59 26.82
N GLU A 337 7.12 6.58 26.95
CA GLU A 337 6.85 7.63 25.95
C GLU A 337 8.10 8.36 25.42
N ALA A 338 9.18 8.40 26.20
CA ALA A 338 10.46 8.98 25.77
C ALA A 338 11.08 8.29 24.54
N LEU A 339 10.69 7.03 24.24
CA LEU A 339 11.06 6.30 23.03
C LEU A 339 10.60 7.00 21.73
N PHE A 340 9.62 7.88 21.78
CA PHE A 340 9.22 8.69 20.63
C PHE A 340 10.24 9.79 20.28
N ASN A 341 10.99 10.30 21.26
CA ASN A 341 11.87 11.47 21.07
C ASN A 341 12.90 11.36 19.93
N PRO A 342 13.61 10.22 19.71
CA PRO A 342 14.62 10.10 18.64
C PRO A 342 14.04 10.11 17.23
N VAL A 343 12.74 9.91 17.09
CA VAL A 343 12.02 9.75 15.82
C VAL A 343 10.90 10.78 15.62
N ALA A 344 10.66 11.63 16.63
CA ALA A 344 9.51 12.54 16.70
C ALA A 344 9.40 13.51 15.52
N GLU A 345 10.53 13.92 14.92
CA GLU A 345 10.56 14.78 13.73
C GLU A 345 10.10 14.00 12.49
N LYS A 346 10.78 12.88 12.15
CA LYS A 346 10.40 12.03 10.99
C LYS A 346 8.98 11.49 11.10
N LEU A 347 8.56 11.04 12.28
CA LEU A 347 7.20 10.52 12.47
C LEU A 347 6.14 11.63 12.34
N LYS A 348 6.42 12.87 12.76
CA LYS A 348 5.50 14.00 12.52
C LYS A 348 5.40 14.38 11.04
N GLU A 349 6.49 14.31 10.27
CA GLU A 349 6.43 14.44 8.81
C GLU A 349 5.58 13.34 8.15
N MET A 350 5.46 12.17 8.79
CA MET A 350 4.65 11.03 8.35
C MET A 350 3.24 11.00 8.97
N ALA A 351 2.75 12.12 9.53
CA ALA A 351 1.46 12.24 10.21
C ALA A 351 1.27 11.33 11.44
N TYR A 352 2.36 10.91 12.09
CA TYR A 352 2.38 10.10 13.32
C TYR A 352 2.86 10.94 14.52
N PRO A 353 1.98 11.78 15.14
CA PRO A 353 2.41 12.89 15.98
C PRO A 353 2.90 12.55 17.39
N ASN A 354 2.65 11.33 17.88
CA ASN A 354 2.92 10.93 19.27
C ASN A 354 3.25 9.43 19.43
N PHE A 355 3.66 9.05 20.65
CA PHE A 355 4.06 7.68 20.99
C PHE A 355 2.94 6.63 20.85
N ARG A 356 1.67 6.98 21.09
CA ARG A 356 0.56 6.04 20.94
C ARG A 356 0.37 5.62 19.49
N ILE A 357 0.41 6.59 18.57
CA ILE A 357 0.35 6.31 17.13
C ILE A 357 1.58 5.49 16.70
N MET A 358 2.77 5.80 17.24
CA MET A 358 3.96 4.97 17.02
C MET A 358 3.78 3.52 17.51
N LEU A 359 3.08 3.28 18.62
CA LEU A 359 2.77 1.93 19.09
C LEU A 359 1.79 1.22 18.16
N TYR A 360 0.68 1.85 17.76
CA TYR A 360 -0.28 1.29 16.78
C TYR A 360 0.47 0.78 15.55
N GLU A 361 1.21 1.68 14.91
CA GLU A 361 2.00 1.44 13.69
C GLU A 361 3.04 0.34 13.88
N THR A 362 3.78 0.34 14.99
CA THR A 362 4.81 -0.69 15.24
C THR A 362 4.19 -2.07 15.45
N LEU A 363 3.04 -2.14 16.12
CA LEU A 363 2.32 -3.38 16.39
C LEU A 363 1.65 -3.95 15.13
N VAL A 364 1.10 -3.09 14.26
CA VAL A 364 0.57 -3.47 12.94
C VAL A 364 1.71 -3.90 11.99
N ARG A 365 2.81 -3.15 11.88
CA ARG A 365 3.95 -3.48 11.00
C ARG A 365 4.66 -4.77 11.41
N ALA A 366 4.71 -5.07 12.71
CA ALA A 366 5.18 -6.36 13.20
C ALA A 366 4.21 -7.51 12.86
N PHE A 367 2.90 -7.25 12.79
CA PHE A 367 1.88 -8.24 12.41
C PHE A 367 1.93 -8.51 10.92
N GLU A 368 2.08 -7.46 10.11
CA GLU A 368 2.28 -7.52 8.66
C GLU A 368 3.46 -8.45 8.29
N ALA A 369 4.60 -8.30 8.97
CA ALA A 369 5.74 -9.18 8.83
C ALA A 369 5.48 -10.61 9.36
N TYR A 370 4.75 -10.75 10.46
CA TYR A 370 4.35 -12.06 11.00
C TYR A 370 3.43 -12.83 10.03
N TYR A 371 2.44 -12.16 9.44
CA TYR A 371 1.55 -12.69 8.41
C TYR A 371 2.33 -13.14 7.17
N LEU A 372 3.26 -12.32 6.66
CA LEU A 372 4.14 -12.72 5.55
C LEU A 372 4.96 -13.97 5.87
N ASN A 373 5.56 -14.04 7.06
CA ASN A 373 6.36 -15.19 7.46
C ASN A 373 5.49 -16.47 7.60
N ALA A 374 4.34 -16.35 8.26
CA ALA A 374 3.40 -17.46 8.49
C ALA A 374 2.75 -17.98 7.20
N THR A 375 2.53 -17.12 6.20
CA THR A 375 2.02 -17.49 4.87
C THR A 375 3.11 -18.00 3.91
N GLY A 376 4.35 -18.18 4.38
CA GLY A 376 5.44 -18.75 3.59
C GLY A 376 6.24 -17.76 2.74
N ASN A 377 6.20 -16.47 3.08
CA ASN A 377 6.92 -15.38 2.40
C ASN A 377 8.00 -14.74 3.30
N PRO A 378 8.96 -15.51 3.89
CA PRO A 378 9.91 -15.01 4.89
C PRO A 378 10.85 -13.91 4.36
N ASP A 379 11.23 -13.97 3.07
CA ASP A 379 12.05 -12.93 2.44
C ASP A 379 11.32 -11.58 2.35
N MET A 380 10.00 -11.62 2.12
CA MET A 380 9.15 -10.43 2.13
C MET A 380 8.91 -9.93 3.57
N ALA A 381 8.78 -10.83 4.55
CA ALA A 381 8.67 -10.45 5.96
C ALA A 381 9.93 -9.71 6.43
N MET A 382 11.11 -10.26 6.13
CA MET A 382 12.40 -9.63 6.40
C MET A 382 12.54 -8.29 5.69
N LEU A 383 12.09 -8.20 4.42
CA LEU A 383 12.04 -6.93 3.70
C LEU A 383 11.10 -5.92 4.38
N SER A 384 9.88 -6.28 4.80
CA SER A 384 8.97 -5.33 5.44
C SER A 384 9.55 -4.79 6.76
N LEU A 385 10.13 -5.64 7.61
CA LEU A 385 10.86 -5.19 8.82
C LEU A 385 12.03 -4.23 8.47
N SER A 386 12.76 -4.53 7.38
CA SER A 386 13.83 -3.68 6.84
C SER A 386 13.35 -2.32 6.30
N ARG A 387 12.06 -2.14 5.99
CA ARG A 387 11.51 -0.86 5.51
C ARG A 387 11.03 0.05 6.63
N ASN A 388 10.76 -0.52 7.80
CA ASN A 388 10.06 0.12 8.90
C ASN A 388 11.03 0.61 10.00
N LYS A 389 12.31 0.88 9.70
CA LYS A 389 13.35 1.18 10.72
C LYS A 389 13.20 2.52 11.46
N VAL A 390 12.30 3.41 11.03
CA VAL A 390 11.83 4.53 11.88
C VAL A 390 11.02 4.03 13.09
N PHE A 391 10.29 2.92 12.95
CA PHE A 391 9.70 2.15 14.04
C PHE A 391 10.74 1.18 14.60
N TYR A 392 11.82 1.72 15.16
CA TYR A 392 13.08 0.98 15.41
C TYR A 392 12.97 -0.27 16.30
N PHE A 393 11.89 -0.44 17.07
CA PHE A 393 11.60 -1.63 17.87
C PHE A 393 10.60 -2.63 17.23
N VAL A 394 10.26 -2.46 15.95
CA VAL A 394 9.39 -3.40 15.20
C VAL A 394 9.92 -4.83 15.19
N ASP A 395 11.25 -5.00 15.11
CA ASP A 395 11.91 -6.31 15.15
C ASP A 395 11.69 -7.04 16.49
N ASP A 396 11.61 -6.31 17.61
CA ASP A 396 11.38 -6.88 18.94
C ASP A 396 9.92 -7.27 19.15
N VAL A 397 8.99 -6.46 18.65
CA VAL A 397 7.56 -6.81 18.62
C VAL A 397 7.31 -8.02 17.73
N TYR A 398 7.94 -8.09 16.54
CA TYR A 398 7.87 -9.26 15.67
C TYR A 398 8.41 -10.53 16.34
N ARG A 399 9.53 -10.44 17.07
CA ARG A 399 10.03 -11.53 17.92
C ARG A 399 9.01 -11.93 19.00
N ALA A 400 8.34 -10.96 19.62
CA ALA A 400 7.31 -11.21 20.63
C ALA A 400 6.08 -11.95 20.06
N TYR A 401 5.65 -11.65 18.84
CA TYR A 401 4.55 -12.35 18.18
C TYR A 401 4.83 -13.84 17.92
N GLY A 402 6.09 -14.20 17.66
CA GLY A 402 6.51 -15.61 17.62
C GLY A 402 6.32 -16.33 18.96
N TYR A 403 6.51 -15.63 20.09
CA TYR A 403 6.24 -16.16 21.43
C TYR A 403 4.74 -16.20 21.77
N TYR A 404 3.96 -15.17 21.37
CA TYR A 404 2.49 -15.16 21.49
C TYR A 404 1.86 -16.36 20.77
N ALA A 405 2.20 -16.56 19.50
CA ALA A 405 1.67 -17.65 18.68
C ALA A 405 2.00 -19.05 19.23
N ALA A 406 3.13 -19.20 19.93
CA ALA A 406 3.53 -20.45 20.56
C ALA A 406 2.83 -20.75 21.90
N HIS A 407 2.14 -19.78 22.52
CA HIS A 407 1.58 -19.88 23.87
C HIS A 407 0.09 -19.44 23.93
N ARG A 408 -0.70 -19.81 22.91
CA ARG A 408 -2.13 -19.46 22.80
C ARG A 408 -3.04 -20.17 23.81
N ASP A 409 -2.51 -21.14 24.55
CA ASP A 409 -3.14 -21.71 25.75
C ASP A 409 -3.23 -20.68 26.89
N ARG A 410 -2.19 -19.84 27.02
CA ARG A 410 -2.07 -18.75 28.00
C ARG A 410 -2.59 -17.41 27.48
N TYR A 411 -2.26 -17.03 26.24
CA TYR A 411 -2.70 -15.76 25.63
C TYR A 411 -3.74 -16.04 24.55
N ARG A 412 -5.02 -15.99 24.91
CA ARG A 412 -6.11 -16.41 24.02
C ARG A 412 -6.47 -15.30 23.04
N THR A 413 -6.46 -14.07 23.54
CA THR A 413 -6.69 -12.82 22.84
C THR A 413 -5.42 -11.99 22.79
N PHE A 414 -5.39 -10.98 21.91
CA PHE A 414 -4.31 -9.99 21.88
C PHE A 414 -4.25 -9.15 23.16
N ASP A 415 -5.40 -8.83 23.77
CA ASP A 415 -5.49 -8.14 25.07
C ASP A 415 -4.78 -8.91 26.20
N ASP A 416 -4.81 -10.25 26.20
CA ASP A 416 -4.05 -11.08 27.16
C ASP A 416 -2.52 -10.91 27.02
N PHE A 417 -2.05 -10.51 25.83
CA PHE A 417 -0.63 -10.42 25.49
C PHE A 417 -0.03 -9.01 25.68
N MET A 418 -0.86 -7.97 25.79
CA MET A 418 -0.41 -6.58 26.01
C MET A 418 0.57 -6.42 27.20
N PRO A 419 0.44 -7.13 28.34
CA PRO A 419 1.41 -7.07 29.43
C PRO A 419 2.79 -7.67 29.13
N GLU A 420 2.91 -8.58 28.15
CA GLU A 420 4.21 -9.09 27.69
C GLU A 420 4.82 -8.13 26.66
N LEU A 421 4.01 -7.54 25.78
CA LEU A 421 4.45 -6.46 24.88
C LEU A 421 5.00 -5.26 25.65
N ALA A 422 4.34 -4.85 26.74
CA ALA A 422 4.85 -3.80 27.62
C ALA A 422 6.25 -4.12 28.17
N ARG A 423 6.55 -5.38 28.52
CA ARG A 423 7.91 -5.82 28.95
C ARG A 423 8.94 -5.88 27.83
N VAL A 424 8.50 -5.98 26.57
CA VAL A 424 9.38 -5.85 25.41
C VAL A 424 9.74 -4.38 25.21
N ILE A 425 8.76 -3.47 25.28
CA ILE A 425 9.00 -2.02 25.22
C ILE A 425 9.82 -1.52 26.42
N GLU A 426 9.59 -2.05 27.63
CA GLU A 426 10.42 -1.79 28.82
C GLU A 426 11.88 -2.15 28.59
N ARG A 427 12.15 -3.28 27.93
CA ARG A 427 13.51 -3.72 27.62
C ARG A 427 14.19 -2.77 26.65
N VAL A 428 13.50 -2.43 25.55
CA VAL A 428 13.95 -1.43 24.57
C VAL A 428 14.25 -0.10 25.26
N TYR A 429 13.38 0.37 26.17
CA TYR A 429 13.61 1.57 26.96
C TYR A 429 14.90 1.49 27.79
N ASN A 430 15.12 0.39 28.51
CA ASN A 430 16.31 0.23 29.34
C ASN A 430 17.60 0.07 28.52
N GLU A 431 17.57 -0.68 27.41
CA GLU A 431 18.73 -0.90 26.53
C GLU A 431 19.11 0.37 25.74
N THR A 432 18.14 1.25 25.46
CA THR A 432 18.37 2.52 24.73
C THR A 432 18.58 3.75 25.63
N ASP A 433 18.60 3.60 26.95
CA ASP A 433 18.55 4.72 27.91
C ASP A 433 17.39 5.69 27.63
N GLY A 434 16.17 5.16 27.55
CA GLY A 434 14.94 5.93 27.26
C GLY A 434 14.95 6.56 25.86
N GLY A 435 15.48 5.84 24.86
CA GLY A 435 15.64 6.30 23.48
C GLY A 435 16.93 7.07 23.20
N LYS A 436 17.67 7.56 24.21
CA LYS A 436 18.85 8.44 24.00
C LYS A 436 19.97 7.83 23.16
N ASN A 437 20.11 6.50 23.16
CA ASN A 437 21.13 5.77 22.41
C ASN A 437 20.65 5.27 21.02
N VAL A 438 19.43 5.62 20.60
CA VAL A 438 18.88 5.22 19.30
C VAL A 438 19.52 6.06 18.19
N VAL A 439 20.12 5.38 17.21
CA VAL A 439 20.68 6.02 16.02
C VAL A 439 19.74 5.79 14.83
N ILE A 440 19.01 6.83 14.44
CA ILE A 440 18.17 6.82 13.25
C ILE A 440 19.03 7.22 12.05
N ASN A 441 19.48 6.21 11.29
CA ASN A 441 20.24 6.45 10.07
C ASN A 441 19.43 7.24 9.02
N PRO A 442 20.09 8.01 8.14
CA PRO A 442 19.41 8.63 7.00
C PRO A 442 19.03 7.58 5.94
N THR A 443 18.02 7.91 5.15
CA THR A 443 17.45 7.09 4.10
C THR A 443 17.65 7.71 2.72
N VAL A 444 17.33 6.96 1.67
CA VAL A 444 17.28 7.50 0.29
C VAL A 444 16.32 8.68 0.19
N ASP A 445 15.23 8.72 0.96
CA ASP A 445 14.31 9.85 0.98
C ASP A 445 14.91 11.09 1.65
N ASP A 446 15.56 10.93 2.81
CA ASP A 446 16.26 12.02 3.49
C ASP A 446 17.32 12.65 2.55
N PHE A 447 18.07 11.80 1.82
CA PHE A 447 19.00 12.27 0.79
C PHE A 447 18.30 13.03 -0.34
N LEU A 448 17.18 12.53 -0.85
CA LEU A 448 16.43 13.19 -1.93
C LEU A 448 15.78 14.51 -1.48
N LYS A 449 15.33 14.61 -0.23
CA LYS A 449 14.88 15.86 0.40
C LYS A 449 16.03 16.87 0.50
N ALA A 450 17.16 16.47 1.08
CA ALA A 450 18.35 17.33 1.20
C ALA A 450 18.88 17.78 -0.17
N ALA A 451 18.93 16.88 -1.15
CA ALA A 451 19.41 17.16 -2.50
C ALA A 451 18.47 18.10 -3.29
N LYS A 452 17.15 18.05 -3.07
CA LYS A 452 16.21 19.00 -3.68
C LYS A 452 16.45 20.44 -3.20
N THR A 453 16.76 20.62 -1.92
CA THR A 453 16.94 21.94 -1.31
C THR A 453 18.35 22.50 -1.49
N GLY A 454 19.38 21.66 -1.35
CA GLY A 454 20.79 22.06 -1.38
C GLY A 454 21.57 21.72 -2.66
N GLY A 455 20.92 21.10 -3.65
CA GLY A 455 21.62 20.48 -4.80
C GLY A 455 22.38 19.21 -4.41
N ALA A 456 23.00 18.55 -5.39
CA ALA A 456 23.87 17.39 -5.15
C ALA A 456 24.94 17.16 -6.24
N VAL A 457 26.11 16.65 -5.87
CA VAL A 457 27.16 16.26 -6.82
C VAL A 457 27.18 14.75 -6.98
N VAL A 458 26.89 14.27 -8.19
CA VAL A 458 27.04 12.85 -8.54
C VAL A 458 28.48 12.62 -8.98
N ALA A 459 29.19 11.70 -8.33
CA ALA A 459 30.59 11.42 -8.64
C ALA A 459 30.91 9.93 -8.73
N TYR A 460 31.85 9.59 -9.61
CA TYR A 460 32.19 8.20 -9.95
C TYR A 460 33.68 7.90 -9.89
N GLY A 461 34.02 6.70 -9.40
CA GLY A 461 35.36 6.12 -9.55
C GLY A 461 35.67 5.79 -11.02
N GLY A 462 36.95 5.71 -11.38
CA GLY A 462 37.43 5.58 -12.77
C GLY A 462 37.18 4.23 -13.48
N SER A 463 36.05 3.57 -13.22
CA SER A 463 35.60 2.34 -13.89
C SER A 463 34.42 2.63 -14.83
N ARG A 464 34.29 1.87 -15.91
CA ARG A 464 33.26 2.15 -16.92
C ARG A 464 31.86 1.89 -16.40
N SER A 465 31.68 0.87 -15.55
CA SER A 465 30.39 0.60 -14.91
C SER A 465 30.01 1.70 -13.91
N ALA A 466 30.97 2.23 -13.14
CA ALA A 466 30.69 3.34 -12.22
C ALA A 466 30.27 4.62 -12.95
N GLU A 467 30.96 5.00 -14.03
CA GLU A 467 30.55 6.13 -14.87
C GLU A 467 29.15 5.92 -15.46
N THR A 468 28.88 4.72 -15.99
CA THR A 468 27.60 4.40 -16.62
C THR A 468 26.44 4.49 -15.62
N LEU A 469 26.62 3.96 -14.41
CA LEU A 469 25.61 4.03 -13.35
C LEU A 469 25.46 5.45 -12.80
N ALA A 470 26.55 6.20 -12.62
CA ALA A 470 26.50 7.60 -12.19
C ALA A 470 25.75 8.49 -13.19
N ARG A 471 25.95 8.29 -14.50
CA ARG A 471 25.17 8.97 -15.55
C ARG A 471 23.67 8.67 -15.41
N PHE A 472 23.29 7.44 -15.10
CA PHE A 472 21.88 7.08 -14.85
C PHE A 472 21.30 7.71 -13.57
N VAL A 473 22.05 7.72 -12.46
CA VAL A 473 21.65 8.38 -11.20
C VAL A 473 21.48 9.88 -11.43
N TYR A 474 22.47 10.55 -12.02
CA TYR A 474 22.43 11.96 -12.40
C TYR A 474 21.20 12.31 -13.26
N SER A 475 20.96 11.58 -14.34
CA SER A 475 19.80 11.82 -15.20
C SER A 475 18.47 11.62 -14.45
N SER A 476 18.44 10.78 -13.42
CA SER A 476 17.26 10.54 -12.60
C SER A 476 17.04 11.63 -11.56
N PHE A 477 18.12 12.20 -10.99
CA PHE A 477 18.05 13.39 -10.14
C PHE A 477 17.56 14.62 -10.92
N LYS A 478 18.08 14.90 -12.12
CA LYS A 478 17.57 16.02 -12.95
C LYS A 478 16.08 15.83 -13.31
N ARG A 479 15.61 14.59 -13.54
CA ARG A 479 14.16 14.31 -13.72
C ARG A 479 13.33 14.52 -12.44
N ALA A 480 13.93 14.38 -11.26
CA ALA A 480 13.30 14.62 -9.96
C ALA A 480 13.34 16.10 -9.51
N GLY A 481 13.82 17.01 -10.37
CA GLY A 481 13.93 18.44 -10.09
C GLY A 481 15.15 18.84 -9.24
N ILE A 482 16.05 17.90 -8.90
CA ILE A 482 17.26 18.16 -8.12
C ILE A 482 18.27 18.91 -8.99
N ASP A 483 18.90 19.96 -8.45
CA ASP A 483 20.03 20.59 -9.12
C ASP A 483 21.31 19.75 -8.93
N ALA A 484 21.45 18.75 -9.80
CA ALA A 484 22.60 17.85 -9.80
C ALA A 484 23.71 18.30 -10.77
N GLU A 485 24.96 18.05 -10.37
CA GLU A 485 26.16 18.00 -11.22
C GLU A 485 26.66 16.55 -11.41
N LEU A 486 27.54 16.33 -12.39
CA LEU A 486 28.22 15.05 -12.64
C LEU A 486 29.71 15.25 -12.94
N LYS A 487 30.60 14.71 -12.10
CA LYS A 487 32.07 14.81 -12.26
C LYS A 487 32.77 13.51 -11.79
N PRO A 488 33.94 13.12 -12.33
CA PRO A 488 34.67 11.98 -11.77
C PRO A 488 35.23 12.31 -10.38
N VAL A 489 35.51 11.30 -9.56
CA VAL A 489 36.02 11.48 -8.18
C VAL A 489 37.38 12.19 -8.13
N SER A 490 38.16 12.16 -9.21
CA SER A 490 39.40 12.93 -9.37
C SER A 490 39.19 14.45 -9.32
N ASP A 491 37.99 14.91 -9.68
CA ASP A 491 37.67 16.32 -9.94
C ASP A 491 36.80 16.91 -8.80
N LEU A 492 36.56 16.14 -7.73
CA LEU A 492 35.88 16.60 -6.51
C LEU A 492 36.75 17.59 -5.73
N THR A 493 36.34 18.85 -5.71
CA THR A 493 36.92 19.92 -4.89
C THR A 493 36.63 19.70 -3.39
N ALA A 494 37.23 20.52 -2.52
CA ALA A 494 36.88 20.52 -1.10
C ALA A 494 35.41 20.92 -0.86
N GLN A 495 34.92 21.93 -1.59
CA GLN A 495 33.54 22.40 -1.49
C GLN A 495 32.52 21.33 -1.95
N ASP A 496 32.85 20.58 -3.01
CA ASP A 496 32.01 19.44 -3.43
C ASP A 496 31.86 18.39 -2.31
N ARG A 497 32.92 18.18 -1.51
CA ARG A 497 32.91 17.21 -0.40
C ARG A 497 32.06 17.64 0.78
N GLU A 498 31.79 18.92 0.95
CA GLU A 498 30.97 19.46 2.04
C GLU A 498 29.47 19.49 1.69
N GLY A 499 29.10 19.27 0.42
CA GLY A 499 27.71 19.21 -0.05
C GLY A 499 27.07 17.81 -0.02
N ASN A 500 25.86 17.69 -0.58
CA ASN A 500 25.24 16.38 -0.78
C ASN A 500 25.93 15.63 -1.93
N LEU A 501 26.25 14.36 -1.72
CA LEU A 501 27.04 13.56 -2.65
C LEU A 501 26.32 12.26 -3.05
N ALA A 502 26.35 11.91 -4.33
CA ALA A 502 26.02 10.57 -4.79
C ALA A 502 27.28 9.89 -5.37
N LEU A 503 27.91 9.01 -4.59
CA LEU A 503 29.20 8.38 -4.89
C LEU A 503 29.03 6.97 -5.45
N ILE A 504 29.41 6.76 -6.72
CA ILE A 504 29.39 5.45 -7.37
C ILE A 504 30.84 4.92 -7.46
N LEU A 505 31.16 3.91 -6.67
CA LEU A 505 32.53 3.46 -6.39
C LEU A 505 32.72 1.96 -6.66
N LEU A 506 33.99 1.55 -6.75
CA LEU A 506 34.40 0.16 -6.56
C LEU A 506 35.08 -0.01 -5.19
N SER A 507 35.14 -1.24 -4.68
CA SER A 507 35.72 -1.60 -3.38
C SER A 507 37.23 -1.31 -3.23
N ASN A 508 37.90 -0.88 -4.30
CA ASN A 508 39.28 -0.39 -4.29
C ASN A 508 39.41 1.14 -4.12
N SER A 509 38.30 1.87 -3.98
CA SER A 509 38.29 3.33 -3.80
C SER A 509 38.86 3.73 -2.43
N THR A 510 39.80 4.67 -2.43
CA THR A 510 40.44 5.18 -1.20
C THR A 510 39.47 5.92 -0.28
N LEU A 511 38.40 6.51 -0.82
CA LEU A 511 37.36 7.21 -0.02
C LEU A 511 36.65 6.28 0.98
N LEU A 512 36.65 4.97 0.75
CA LEU A 512 36.03 3.98 1.63
C LEU A 512 36.69 3.91 3.02
N GLN A 513 37.89 4.46 3.20
CA GLN A 513 38.51 4.60 4.53
C GLN A 513 37.84 5.67 5.40
N GLU A 514 37.15 6.64 4.79
CA GLU A 514 36.48 7.74 5.49
C GLU A 514 34.98 7.50 5.58
N LEU A 515 34.35 7.10 4.46
CA LEU A 515 32.92 6.79 4.38
C LEU A 515 32.51 5.67 5.35
N GLN A 516 33.28 4.58 5.40
CA GLN A 516 32.92 3.38 6.17
C GLN A 516 33.14 3.50 7.69
N LYS A 517 33.48 4.69 8.20
CA LYS A 517 33.58 4.94 9.64
C LYS A 517 32.20 4.83 10.32
N LYS A 518 31.21 5.56 9.81
CA LYS A 518 29.81 5.55 10.30
C LYS A 518 28.89 4.58 9.55
N ALA A 519 29.24 4.15 8.34
CA ALA A 519 28.42 3.27 7.51
C ALA A 519 27.88 2.00 8.23
N PRO A 520 26.66 1.53 7.93
CA PRO A 520 26.16 0.23 8.41
C PRO A 520 26.92 -0.96 7.79
N VAL A 521 27.51 -0.78 6.60
CA VAL A 521 28.20 -1.84 5.85
C VAL A 521 29.71 -1.57 5.77
N LEU A 522 30.49 -2.65 5.84
CA LEU A 522 31.95 -2.63 5.70
C LEU A 522 32.38 -3.50 4.51
N ILE A 523 33.09 -2.91 3.56
CA ILE A 523 33.50 -3.53 2.30
C ILE A 523 35.02 -3.66 2.28
N ASN A 524 35.51 -4.85 1.94
CA ASN A 524 36.93 -5.16 1.81
C ASN A 524 37.14 -6.09 0.60
N GLY A 525 37.53 -5.52 -0.54
CA GLY A 525 37.75 -6.24 -1.79
C GLY A 525 36.47 -6.91 -2.31
N THR A 526 36.39 -8.24 -2.21
CA THR A 526 35.21 -9.05 -2.62
C THR A 526 34.29 -9.44 -1.46
N THR A 527 34.58 -8.95 -0.26
CA THR A 527 33.87 -9.30 0.98
C THR A 527 33.10 -8.09 1.52
N VAL A 528 31.89 -8.33 2.02
CA VAL A 528 30.99 -7.32 2.59
C VAL A 528 30.51 -7.82 3.95
N TYR A 529 30.69 -7.04 5.01
CA TYR A 529 30.23 -7.33 6.37
C TYR A 529 29.16 -6.31 6.77
N SER A 530 28.04 -6.78 7.33
CA SER A 530 27.01 -5.92 7.90
C SER A 530 27.21 -5.76 9.40
N ARG A 531 27.19 -4.51 9.89
CA ARG A 531 27.20 -4.21 11.33
C ARG A 531 25.87 -4.57 11.99
N GLU A 532 24.76 -4.43 11.27
CA GLU A 532 23.40 -4.66 11.76
C GLU A 532 23.13 -6.15 12.04
N SER A 533 23.49 -7.03 11.10
CA SER A 533 23.21 -8.47 11.21
C SER A 533 24.40 -9.31 11.69
N GLY A 534 25.60 -8.72 11.73
CA GLY A 534 26.86 -9.43 11.98
C GLY A 534 27.28 -10.41 10.88
N LYS A 535 26.55 -10.48 9.76
CA LYS A 535 26.81 -11.43 8.67
C LYS A 535 27.92 -10.95 7.74
N THR A 536 28.59 -11.91 7.11
CA THR A 536 29.57 -11.68 6.03
C THR A 536 29.08 -12.32 4.73
N TYR A 537 29.08 -11.52 3.67
CA TYR A 537 28.78 -11.89 2.30
C TYR A 537 30.07 -11.81 1.46
N SER A 538 30.17 -12.62 0.39
CA SER A 538 31.32 -12.60 -0.52
C SER A 538 30.93 -12.87 -1.96
N GLY A 539 31.52 -12.15 -2.91
CA GLY A 539 31.34 -12.36 -4.35
C GLY A 539 31.32 -11.07 -5.14
N SER A 540 30.59 -11.07 -6.26
CA SER A 540 30.21 -9.86 -7.00
C SER A 540 28.93 -9.30 -6.37
N LEU A 541 29.11 -8.28 -5.55
CA LEU A 541 28.11 -7.71 -4.64
C LEU A 541 28.05 -6.20 -4.84
N ARG A 542 26.82 -5.65 -4.79
CA ARG A 542 26.57 -4.22 -4.75
C ARG A 542 26.04 -3.86 -3.36
N VAL A 543 26.70 -2.90 -2.73
CA VAL A 543 26.17 -2.18 -1.57
C VAL A 543 25.57 -0.87 -2.06
N LEU A 544 24.38 -0.55 -1.57
CA LEU A 544 23.83 0.81 -1.56
C LEU A 544 23.68 1.21 -0.10
N GLU A 545 24.07 2.42 0.27
CA GLU A 545 23.86 2.95 1.62
C GLU A 545 23.75 4.49 1.62
N VAL A 546 23.06 5.04 2.60
CA VAL A 546 23.01 6.49 2.87
C VAL A 546 23.58 6.77 4.25
N ILE A 547 24.45 7.77 4.35
CA ILE A 547 25.09 8.18 5.60
C ILE A 547 25.08 9.70 5.76
N GLU A 548 25.27 10.17 7.00
CA GLU A 548 25.77 11.52 7.25
C GLU A 548 27.07 11.74 6.48
N ASN A 549 27.25 12.93 5.91
CA ASN A 549 28.49 13.26 5.23
C ASN A 549 29.65 13.41 6.25
N PRO A 550 30.73 12.60 6.13
CA PRO A 550 31.83 12.58 7.11
C PRO A 550 32.73 13.83 7.06
N TRP A 551 32.57 14.69 6.05
CA TRP A 551 33.24 15.98 5.90
C TRP A 551 32.35 17.14 6.37
N ASN A 552 31.01 17.00 6.32
CA ASN A 552 30.04 17.97 6.84
C ASN A 552 28.77 17.27 7.35
N PRO A 553 28.54 17.12 8.66
CA PRO A 553 27.34 16.48 9.21
C PRO A 553 26.00 17.12 8.82
N GLY A 554 25.99 18.36 8.30
CA GLY A 554 24.80 19.01 7.76
C GLY A 554 24.40 18.61 6.34
N ALA A 555 25.11 17.65 5.73
CA ALA A 555 24.83 17.11 4.39
C ALA A 555 24.79 15.57 4.40
N LEU A 556 24.26 14.96 3.33
CA LEU A 556 24.11 13.51 3.21
C LEU A 556 24.91 12.93 2.04
N VAL A 557 25.33 11.67 2.17
CA VAL A 557 26.01 10.91 1.10
C VAL A 557 25.21 9.66 0.77
N PHE A 558 24.74 9.58 -0.47
CA PHE A 558 24.24 8.36 -1.10
C PHE A 558 25.42 7.61 -1.74
N ILE A 559 25.73 6.41 -1.27
CA ILE A 559 26.87 5.62 -1.72
C ILE A 559 26.36 4.37 -2.46
N VAL A 560 27.00 4.05 -3.58
CA VAL A 560 26.83 2.77 -4.28
C VAL A 560 28.22 2.18 -4.55
N VAL A 561 28.52 1.02 -3.97
CA VAL A 561 29.82 0.36 -4.10
C VAL A 561 29.67 -1.02 -4.72
N GLY A 562 30.39 -1.27 -5.81
CA GLY A 562 30.54 -2.62 -6.37
C GLY A 562 31.83 -3.28 -5.85
N THR A 563 31.76 -4.55 -5.46
CA THR A 563 32.99 -5.34 -5.23
C THR A 563 33.72 -5.68 -6.54
N ASP A 564 33.01 -5.66 -7.67
CA ASP A 564 33.56 -5.62 -9.03
C ASP A 564 32.64 -4.85 -9.99
N GLU A 565 33.08 -4.65 -11.24
CA GLU A 565 32.31 -3.92 -12.27
C GLU A 565 30.95 -4.55 -12.63
N ARG A 566 30.71 -5.84 -12.33
CA ARG A 566 29.47 -6.54 -12.69
C ARG A 566 28.34 -6.21 -11.72
N ALA A 567 28.67 -5.94 -10.46
CA ALA A 567 27.72 -5.53 -9.43
C ALA A 567 27.03 -4.19 -9.75
N LEU A 568 27.73 -3.29 -10.44
CA LEU A 568 27.27 -1.94 -10.80
C LEU A 568 26.39 -1.87 -12.06
N ASN A 569 26.05 -3.02 -12.69
CA ASN A 569 25.22 -3.04 -13.91
C ASN A 569 23.76 -2.57 -13.69
N ARG A 570 23.29 -2.53 -12.44
CA ARG A 570 21.92 -2.14 -12.04
C ARG A 570 21.93 -1.45 -10.68
N ILE A 571 20.79 -0.86 -10.31
CA ILE A 571 20.53 -0.30 -8.99
C ILE A 571 19.04 -0.43 -8.65
N HIS A 572 18.75 -0.68 -7.38
CA HIS A 572 17.41 -0.57 -6.80
C HIS A 572 17.55 0.25 -5.51
N ALA A 573 16.89 1.40 -5.48
CA ALA A 573 16.93 2.35 -4.36
C ALA A 573 15.49 2.73 -4.01
N TYR A 574 14.93 2.08 -2.98
CA TYR A 574 13.63 2.47 -2.44
C TYR A 574 13.83 3.59 -1.40
N ARG A 575 12.88 4.53 -1.32
CA ARG A 575 12.97 5.75 -0.50
C ARG A 575 13.35 5.48 0.96
N HIS A 576 12.70 4.52 1.60
CA HIS A 576 12.88 4.16 3.01
C HIS A 576 14.19 3.43 3.35
N LEU A 577 15.01 3.01 2.37
CA LEU A 577 16.25 2.28 2.68
C LEU A 577 17.29 3.22 3.29
N THR A 578 17.89 2.82 4.41
CA THR A 578 19.23 3.26 4.77
C THR A 578 20.26 2.49 3.95
N TYR A 579 20.13 1.18 3.77
CA TYR A 579 21.09 0.38 3.00
C TYR A 579 20.49 -0.89 2.35
N SER A 580 21.20 -1.45 1.37
CA SER A 580 20.99 -2.82 0.91
C SER A 580 22.26 -3.47 0.37
N ILE A 581 22.39 -4.78 0.59
CA ILE A 581 23.41 -5.67 0.04
C ILE A 581 22.72 -6.56 -1.00
N ARG A 582 23.19 -6.51 -2.24
CA ARG A 582 22.64 -7.27 -3.38
C ARG A 582 23.74 -8.00 -4.14
N ASP A 583 23.40 -9.08 -4.83
CA ASP A 583 24.33 -9.72 -5.78
C ASP A 583 24.30 -9.06 -7.17
N SER A 584 25.17 -9.52 -8.08
CA SER A 584 25.21 -9.04 -9.47
C SER A 584 24.04 -9.50 -10.36
N PHE A 585 23.19 -10.40 -9.86
CA PHE A 585 21.90 -10.75 -10.47
C PHE A 585 20.74 -9.89 -9.95
N ASP A 586 21.03 -8.94 -9.04
CA ASP A 586 20.11 -8.00 -8.40
C ASP A 586 19.26 -8.61 -7.25
N ASN A 587 19.57 -9.84 -6.83
CA ASN A 587 18.91 -10.49 -5.69
C ASN A 587 19.22 -9.72 -4.40
N LEU A 588 18.22 -9.58 -3.52
CA LEU A 588 18.40 -8.99 -2.19
C LEU A 588 19.00 -10.03 -1.24
N LEU A 589 20.11 -9.67 -0.59
CA LEU A 589 20.74 -10.50 0.45
C LEU A 589 20.47 -9.92 1.85
N GLU A 590 20.47 -8.60 1.97
CA GLU A 590 20.16 -7.87 3.20
C GLU A 590 19.75 -6.42 2.91
N SER A 591 18.99 -5.80 3.81
CA SER A 591 18.70 -4.36 3.80
C SER A 591 18.25 -3.86 5.18
N GLY A 592 18.20 -2.54 5.33
CA GLY A 592 17.65 -1.79 6.45
C GLY A 592 17.58 -0.31 6.14
#